data_AF-A0A945QJD9-F1
#
_entry.id   AF-A0A945QJD9-F1
#
_cell.length_a   1.000
_cell.length_b   1.000
_cell.length_c   1.000
_cell.angle_alpha   90.00
_cell.angle_beta   90.00
_cell.angle_gamma   90.00
#
_symmetry.space_group_name_H-M   'P 1'
#
loop_
_entity.id
_entity.type
_entity.pdbx_description
1 polymer ?
#
loop_
_entity_poly.entity_id
_entity_poly.type
_entity_poly.pdbx_seq_one_letter_code
_entity_poly.pdbx_strand_id
1 'polypeptide(L)'
;MTGSGGRGGEGAGERILVVKLGALGDFIQALGPMAAIHGHHPAAEITLLTTAPFADLARAAPWFDRVWTDDRPAWWRLGAWLGLRRRLRGAGFARVYDLQTSDRSGCYFRLLGPGPRPEWSGIAPGCSHPHANPARDSLHTVERQAEQLAMAGIAEIPPPDLGWLDGDVSEFALGATPFVLLVPGGAAHRPDKRWPAERYGDLARALAVRGLRAVVLGTEEEKPLALTIGRAAPETLDLTGRTDLARIAALGCRAAAAVGNDTGPMHLLAAAGCPLTVLFSDASDPALCAPRGPVTDGVVVLRKAPLSALNPAEVAAALRLR
;
A
#
# COMPACT_ATOMS: atom_id res chain seq x y z
N MET A 1 65.19 4.16 3.65
CA MET A 1 64.42 2.99 4.10
C MET A 1 62.95 3.29 3.92
N THR A 2 62.35 2.58 2.98
CA THR A 2 60.94 2.59 2.60
C THR A 2 60.09 1.86 3.65
N GLY A 3 58.95 2.44 4.01
CA GLY A 3 57.78 1.76 4.58
C GLY A 3 56.58 2.63 4.22
N SER A 4 55.83 2.39 3.13
CA SER A 4 54.92 1.25 2.90
C SER A 4 54.07 1.04 4.16
N GLY A 5 52.82 1.46 4.23
CA GLY A 5 51.78 1.23 3.23
C GLY A 5 50.78 0.27 3.85
N GLY A 6 49.76 0.82 4.49
CA GLY A 6 48.70 0.06 5.14
C GLY A 6 47.40 0.86 5.14
N ARG A 7 46.91 1.23 3.94
CA ARG A 7 45.52 1.64 3.75
C ARG A 7 44.64 0.40 3.97
N GLY A 8 44.18 0.21 5.20
CA GLY A 8 43.18 -0.79 5.53
C GLY A 8 41.80 -0.32 5.07
N GLY A 9 41.31 -0.90 3.97
CA GLY A 9 39.89 -1.09 3.69
C GLY A 9 38.99 0.15 3.61
N GLU A 10 39.17 1.00 2.61
CA GLU A 10 38.04 1.73 2.01
C GLU A 10 37.17 0.68 1.27
N GLY A 11 36.17 0.09 1.92
CA GLY A 11 35.54 -1.14 1.41
C GLY A 11 34.05 -1.29 1.71
N ALA A 12 33.24 -1.05 0.67
CA ALA A 12 31.79 -1.27 0.54
C ALA A 12 30.88 -0.40 1.42
N GLY A 13 30.05 0.43 0.77
CA GLY A 13 28.98 1.18 1.43
C GLY A 13 28.03 0.27 2.21
N GLU A 14 27.40 0.84 3.25
CA GLU A 14 26.42 0.14 4.08
C GLU A 14 25.28 -0.42 3.21
N ARG A 15 24.79 -1.62 3.53
CA ARG A 15 23.67 -2.23 2.81
C ARG A 15 22.47 -2.40 3.74
N ILE A 16 21.33 -1.88 3.32
CA ILE A 16 20.08 -1.91 4.10
C ILE A 16 19.05 -2.76 3.38
N LEU A 17 18.32 -3.57 4.14
CA LEU A 17 17.17 -4.33 3.64
C LEU A 17 15.88 -3.76 4.23
N VAL A 18 14.92 -3.41 3.38
CA VAL A 18 13.54 -3.14 3.78
C VAL A 18 12.68 -4.34 3.40
N VAL A 19 11.81 -4.81 4.30
CA VAL A 19 10.89 -5.91 4.03
C VAL A 19 9.46 -5.38 4.04
N LYS A 20 8.78 -5.46 2.90
CA LYS A 20 7.34 -5.17 2.77
C LYS A 20 6.75 -5.99 1.63
N LEU A 21 5.93 -6.99 1.97
CA LEU A 21 5.44 -8.02 1.05
C LEU A 21 4.01 -7.77 0.56
N GLY A 22 3.25 -6.89 1.22
CA GLY A 22 1.84 -6.58 0.94
C GLY A 22 1.00 -6.39 2.22
N ALA A 23 -0.32 -6.24 2.14
CA ALA A 23 -1.13 -6.08 0.92
C ALA A 23 -0.99 -4.67 0.33
N LEU A 24 -1.70 -4.35 -0.77
CA LEU A 24 -1.57 -3.05 -1.46
C LEU A 24 -1.77 -1.86 -0.50
N GLY A 25 -2.84 -1.88 0.32
CA GLY A 25 -3.10 -0.79 1.27
C GLY A 25 -1.98 -0.60 2.30
N ASP A 26 -1.41 -1.70 2.80
CA ASP A 26 -0.27 -1.66 3.71
C ASP A 26 1.01 -1.21 3.02
N PHE A 27 1.17 -1.55 1.74
CA PHE A 27 2.32 -1.14 0.93
C PHE A 27 2.30 0.38 0.69
N ILE A 28 1.14 0.94 0.33
CA ILE A 28 0.97 2.39 0.15
C ILE A 28 1.19 3.14 1.47
N GLN A 29 0.68 2.64 2.59
CA GLN A 29 0.93 3.24 3.90
C GLN A 29 2.41 3.20 4.32
N ALA A 30 3.20 2.26 3.76
CA ALA A 30 4.62 2.14 4.04
C ALA A 30 5.50 3.07 3.18
N LEU A 31 4.96 3.83 2.22
CA LEU A 31 5.75 4.71 1.35
C LEU A 31 6.47 5.82 2.15
N GLY A 32 5.78 6.47 3.10
CA GLY A 32 6.40 7.45 4.00
C GLY A 32 7.52 6.84 4.84
N PRO A 33 7.29 5.72 5.55
CA PRO A 33 8.34 4.97 6.24
C PRO A 33 9.53 4.57 5.35
N MET A 34 9.29 4.16 4.10
CA MET A 34 10.36 3.83 3.15
C MET A 34 11.20 5.06 2.78
N ALA A 35 10.55 6.20 2.53
CA ALA A 35 11.23 7.47 2.28
C ALA A 35 12.08 7.91 3.48
N ALA A 36 11.56 7.75 4.71
CA ALA A 36 12.29 8.07 5.94
C ALA A 36 13.54 7.19 6.13
N ILE A 37 13.42 5.88 5.86
CA ILE A 37 14.56 4.95 5.90
C ILE A 37 15.62 5.37 4.88
N HIS A 38 15.22 5.75 3.67
CA HIS A 38 16.14 6.24 2.65
C HIS A 38 16.86 7.52 3.08
N GLY A 39 16.13 8.50 3.62
CA GLY A 39 16.71 9.74 4.13
C GLY A 39 17.65 9.54 5.32
N HIS A 40 17.39 8.53 6.16
CA HIS A 40 18.25 8.20 7.30
C HIS A 40 19.56 7.51 6.88
N HIS A 41 19.60 6.88 5.71
CA HIS A 41 20.74 6.13 5.18
C HIS A 41 21.21 6.66 3.82
N PRO A 42 21.62 7.94 3.69
CA PRO A 42 21.82 8.60 2.40
C PRO A 42 22.97 8.05 1.55
N ALA A 43 23.90 7.29 2.16
CA ALA A 43 25.04 6.68 1.48
C ALA A 43 24.93 5.15 1.38
N ALA A 44 23.84 4.56 1.86
CA ALA A 44 23.66 3.11 1.84
C ALA A 44 22.99 2.64 0.54
N GLU A 45 23.32 1.43 0.11
CA GLU A 45 22.56 0.73 -0.92
C GLU A 45 21.34 0.06 -0.26
N ILE A 46 20.14 0.46 -0.68
CA ILE A 46 18.88 0.01 -0.10
C ILE A 46 18.20 -0.99 -1.03
N THR A 47 17.98 -2.20 -0.50
CA THR A 47 17.22 -3.25 -1.17
C THR A 47 15.83 -3.37 -0.55
N LEU A 48 14.78 -3.37 -1.37
CA LEU A 48 13.44 -3.75 -0.94
C LEU A 48 13.16 -5.22 -1.26
N LEU A 49 12.76 -6.01 -0.25
CA LEU A 49 12.17 -7.32 -0.43
C LEU A 49 10.64 -7.22 -0.43
N THR A 50 10.03 -7.49 -1.58
CA THR A 50 8.57 -7.44 -1.81
C THR A 50 8.07 -8.68 -2.57
N THR A 51 6.83 -8.66 -3.06
CA THR A 51 6.25 -9.71 -3.91
C THR A 51 6.05 -9.20 -5.34
N ALA A 52 5.89 -10.12 -6.29
CA ALA A 52 5.77 -9.80 -7.72
C ALA A 52 4.75 -8.69 -8.04
N PRO A 53 3.54 -8.64 -7.44
CA PRO A 53 2.55 -7.59 -7.75
C PRO A 53 2.99 -6.15 -7.42
N PHE A 54 4.00 -5.97 -6.57
CA PHE A 54 4.49 -4.65 -6.16
C PHE A 54 5.90 -4.37 -6.68
N ALA A 55 6.50 -5.29 -7.44
CA ALA A 55 7.90 -5.18 -7.87
C ALA A 55 8.10 -4.01 -8.85
N ASP A 56 7.18 -3.83 -9.80
CA ASP A 56 7.27 -2.75 -10.79
C ASP A 56 7.08 -1.38 -10.12
N LEU A 57 6.08 -1.26 -9.24
CA LEU A 57 5.85 -0.09 -8.40
C LEU A 57 7.11 0.26 -7.58
N ALA A 58 7.70 -0.74 -6.93
CA ALA A 58 8.91 -0.59 -6.14
C ALA A 58 10.11 -0.14 -6.96
N ARG A 59 10.26 -0.60 -8.21
CA ARG A 59 11.39 -0.21 -9.07
C ARG A 59 11.27 1.23 -9.58
N ALA A 60 10.05 1.74 -9.69
CA ALA A 60 9.81 3.15 -10.04
C ALA A 60 10.02 4.10 -8.86
N ALA A 61 9.95 3.61 -7.61
CA ALA A 61 10.14 4.43 -6.42
C ALA A 61 11.61 4.90 -6.28
N PRO A 62 11.85 6.15 -5.84
CA PRO A 62 13.19 6.75 -5.83
C PRO A 62 14.08 6.25 -4.67
N TRP A 63 13.58 5.39 -3.78
CA TRP A 63 14.24 5.04 -2.52
C TRP A 63 15.08 3.77 -2.55
N PHE A 64 14.98 2.98 -3.63
CA PHE A 64 15.56 1.63 -3.68
C PHE A 64 16.53 1.47 -4.85
N ASP A 65 17.76 1.08 -4.54
CA ASP A 65 18.74 0.67 -5.55
C ASP A 65 18.40 -0.69 -6.15
N ARG A 66 17.76 -1.56 -5.36
CA ARG A 66 17.44 -2.93 -5.77
C ARG A 66 16.07 -3.37 -5.26
N VAL A 67 15.34 -4.08 -6.11
CA VAL A 67 14.07 -4.71 -5.76
C VAL A 67 14.19 -6.22 -5.88
N TRP A 68 13.98 -6.90 -4.76
CA TRP A 68 13.99 -8.35 -4.64
C TRP A 68 12.56 -8.85 -4.48
N THR A 69 12.24 -9.93 -5.19
CA THR A 69 10.96 -10.62 -5.04
C THR A 69 11.11 -11.86 -4.18
N ASP A 70 10.16 -12.04 -3.27
CA ASP A 70 9.90 -13.30 -2.57
C ASP A 70 8.73 -14.02 -3.24
N ASP A 71 9.00 -15.21 -3.78
CA ASP A 71 8.01 -16.08 -4.45
C ASP A 71 7.11 -16.82 -3.46
N ARG A 72 7.23 -16.50 -2.17
CA ARG A 72 6.49 -17.11 -1.07
C ARG A 72 6.54 -18.63 -1.05
N PRO A 73 7.74 -19.26 -1.04
CA PRO A 73 7.84 -20.70 -1.05
C PRO A 73 7.08 -21.31 0.13
N ALA A 74 6.33 -22.37 -0.18
CA ALA A 74 5.72 -23.21 0.85
C ALA A 74 6.79 -23.83 1.75
N TRP A 75 6.44 -24.13 3.00
CA TRP A 75 7.41 -24.56 4.02
C TRP A 75 8.16 -25.85 3.63
N TRP A 76 7.54 -26.75 2.85
CA TRP A 76 8.14 -28.01 2.38
C TRP A 76 9.16 -27.81 1.24
N ARG A 77 9.20 -26.65 0.58
CA ARG A 77 10.17 -26.37 -0.50
C ARG A 77 11.52 -25.97 0.06
N LEU A 78 12.18 -26.91 0.76
CA LEU A 78 13.42 -26.66 1.51
C LEU A 78 14.53 -26.04 0.65
N GLY A 79 14.69 -26.48 -0.61
CA GLY A 79 15.67 -25.90 -1.54
C GLY A 79 15.45 -24.41 -1.82
N ALA A 80 14.19 -23.98 -1.93
CA ALA A 80 13.85 -22.57 -2.11
C ALA A 80 14.15 -21.75 -0.85
N TRP A 81 13.86 -22.29 0.34
CA TRP A 81 14.22 -21.67 1.62
C TRP A 81 15.73 -21.59 1.84
N LEU A 82 16.48 -22.62 1.47
CA LEU A 82 17.95 -22.62 1.49
C LEU A 82 18.53 -21.60 0.50
N GLY A 83 17.93 -21.47 -0.69
CA GLY A 83 18.26 -20.42 -1.65
C GLY A 83 18.05 -19.02 -1.10
N LEU A 84 16.88 -18.77 -0.50
CA LEU A 84 16.56 -17.50 0.15
C LEU A 84 17.54 -17.19 1.29
N ARG A 85 17.82 -18.19 2.15
CA ARG A 85 18.81 -18.06 3.24
C ARG A 85 20.18 -17.68 2.71
N ARG A 86 20.67 -18.36 1.67
CA ARG A 86 21.97 -18.09 1.06
C ARG A 86 22.02 -16.67 0.51
N ARG A 87 20.96 -16.23 -0.18
CA ARG A 87 20.82 -14.88 -0.74
C ARG A 87 20.84 -13.81 0.36
N LEU A 88 20.04 -13.99 1.41
CA LEU A 88 19.96 -13.05 2.54
C LEU A 88 21.29 -12.95 3.31
N ARG A 89 21.92 -14.10 3.63
CA ARG A 89 23.20 -14.12 4.36
C ARG A 89 24.37 -13.63 3.52
N GLY A 90 24.39 -13.97 2.23
CA GLY A 90 25.47 -13.61 1.31
C GLY A 90 25.47 -12.12 0.92
N ALA A 91 24.35 -11.42 1.12
CA ALA A 91 24.26 -10.01 0.82
C ALA A 91 24.88 -9.09 1.87
N GLY A 92 25.23 -9.59 3.07
CA GLY A 92 25.93 -8.80 4.08
C GLY A 92 25.24 -7.45 4.37
N PHE A 93 23.93 -7.48 4.61
CA PHE A 93 23.18 -6.32 5.10
C PHE A 93 23.70 -5.94 6.49
N ALA A 94 23.78 -4.65 6.78
CA ALA A 94 24.11 -4.13 8.10
C ALA A 94 22.86 -4.04 8.98
N ARG A 95 21.73 -3.61 8.38
CA ARG A 95 20.45 -3.45 9.07
C ARG A 95 19.27 -3.89 8.20
N VAL A 96 18.24 -4.42 8.84
CA VAL A 96 16.95 -4.77 8.25
C VAL A 96 15.82 -4.00 8.93
N TYR A 97 14.96 -3.38 8.13
CA TYR A 97 13.69 -2.79 8.55
C TYR A 97 12.55 -3.69 8.10
N ASP A 98 11.99 -4.48 9.02
CA ASP A 98 10.81 -5.30 8.76
C ASP A 98 9.54 -4.46 8.95
N LEU A 99 9.09 -3.82 7.86
CA LEU A 99 7.84 -3.07 7.81
C LEU A 99 6.61 -3.95 7.54
N GLN A 100 6.82 -5.26 7.35
CA GLN A 100 5.74 -6.25 7.20
C GLN A 100 5.22 -6.72 8.56
N THR A 101 6.12 -6.90 9.53
CA THR A 101 5.83 -7.34 10.91
C THR A 101 4.85 -8.52 10.96
N SER A 102 5.26 -9.64 10.38
CA SER A 102 4.44 -10.86 10.24
C SER A 102 5.23 -12.10 10.66
N ASP A 103 4.55 -13.21 10.92
CA ASP A 103 5.21 -14.50 11.16
C ASP A 103 6.15 -14.89 10.00
N ARG A 104 5.72 -14.58 8.76
CA ARG A 104 6.51 -14.87 7.55
C ARG A 104 7.80 -14.07 7.53
N SER A 105 7.74 -12.76 7.78
CA SER A 105 8.95 -11.92 7.83
C SER A 105 9.84 -12.26 9.03
N GLY A 106 9.23 -12.65 10.16
CA GLY A 106 9.93 -13.22 11.32
C GLY A 106 10.71 -14.50 10.97
N CYS A 107 10.25 -15.32 10.04
CA CYS A 107 11.03 -16.44 9.52
C CYS A 107 12.35 -15.99 8.87
N TYR A 108 12.40 -14.85 8.17
CA TYR A 108 13.63 -14.39 7.52
C TYR A 108 14.70 -14.04 8.55
N PHE A 109 14.31 -13.42 9.66
CA PHE A 109 15.22 -13.20 10.79
C PHE A 109 15.80 -14.53 11.32
N ARG A 110 14.97 -15.56 11.45
CA ARG A 110 15.44 -16.90 11.85
C ARG A 110 16.44 -17.49 10.85
N LEU A 111 16.21 -17.34 9.54
CA LEU A 111 17.11 -17.83 8.48
C LEU A 111 18.50 -17.18 8.52
N LEU A 112 18.60 -15.93 8.98
CA LEU A 112 19.87 -15.23 9.13
C LEU A 112 20.76 -15.85 10.22
N GLY A 113 20.19 -16.58 11.19
CA GLY A 113 20.97 -17.35 12.18
C GLY A 113 21.42 -18.75 11.71
N PRO A 114 22.20 -19.47 12.54
CA PRO A 114 22.98 -18.97 13.67
C PRO A 114 24.19 -18.13 13.21
N GLY A 115 24.77 -17.34 14.12
CA GLY A 115 25.90 -16.45 13.84
C GLY A 115 25.52 -14.96 13.83
N PRO A 116 26.45 -14.07 13.41
CA PRO A 116 26.19 -12.64 13.32
C PRO A 116 24.98 -12.36 12.45
N ARG A 117 24.04 -11.58 12.99
CA ARG A 117 22.86 -11.09 12.27
C ARG A 117 23.04 -9.59 12.01
N PRO A 118 22.49 -9.04 10.92
CA PRO A 118 22.29 -7.60 10.84
C PRO A 118 21.46 -7.12 12.02
N GLU A 119 21.58 -5.84 12.32
CA GLU A 119 20.58 -5.16 13.14
C GLU A 119 19.19 -5.36 12.53
N TRP A 120 18.17 -5.50 13.37
CA TRP A 120 16.83 -5.79 12.90
C TRP A 120 15.81 -4.97 13.66
N SER A 121 15.09 -4.10 12.94
CA SER A 121 13.89 -3.39 13.41
C SER A 121 12.65 -4.17 13.05
N GLY A 122 11.85 -4.57 14.05
CA GLY A 122 10.60 -5.30 13.83
C GLY A 122 10.11 -6.04 15.08
N ILE A 123 9.34 -7.11 14.86
CA ILE A 123 8.72 -7.90 15.95
C ILE A 123 9.36 -9.28 16.16
N ALA A 124 10.45 -9.59 15.45
CA ALA A 124 11.09 -10.90 15.55
C ALA A 124 11.72 -11.08 16.95
N PRO A 125 11.47 -12.20 17.66
CA PRO A 125 12.04 -12.41 18.99
C PRO A 125 13.57 -12.36 18.99
N GLY A 126 14.14 -11.51 19.84
CA GLY A 126 15.60 -11.32 19.96
C GLY A 126 16.23 -10.45 18.86
N CYS A 127 15.43 -9.68 18.12
CA CYS A 127 15.95 -8.62 17.25
C CYS A 127 16.56 -7.47 18.05
N SER A 128 17.46 -6.70 17.42
CA SER A 128 18.21 -5.63 18.09
C SER A 128 17.39 -4.38 18.36
N HIS A 129 16.36 -4.11 17.54
CA HIS A 129 15.47 -2.96 17.65
C HIS A 129 14.01 -3.45 17.70
N PRO A 130 13.57 -4.06 18.81
CA PRO A 130 12.21 -4.58 18.91
C PRO A 130 11.21 -3.42 18.92
N HIS A 131 10.10 -3.60 18.20
CA HIS A 131 8.90 -2.79 18.42
C HIS A 131 8.30 -3.19 19.78
N ALA A 132 8.77 -2.56 20.84
CA ALA A 132 8.56 -2.99 22.22
C ALA A 132 7.20 -2.62 22.81
N ASN A 133 6.34 -1.90 22.08
CA ASN A 133 5.02 -1.52 22.55
C ASN A 133 4.08 -2.74 22.58
N PRO A 134 3.61 -3.20 23.76
CA PRO A 134 2.70 -4.33 23.85
C PRO A 134 1.30 -4.04 23.28
N ALA A 135 0.93 -2.76 23.15
CA ALA A 135 -0.33 -2.30 22.57
C ALA A 135 -0.21 -1.94 21.07
N ARG A 136 0.89 -2.30 20.41
CA ARG A 136 1.15 -1.94 18.99
C ARG A 136 0.03 -2.32 18.03
N ASP A 137 -0.67 -3.43 18.30
CA ASP A 137 -1.72 -3.95 17.42
C ASP A 137 -3.04 -3.17 17.55
N SER A 138 -3.15 -2.31 18.57
CA SER A 138 -4.23 -1.33 18.72
C SER A 138 -3.93 0.00 18.03
N LEU A 139 -2.72 0.18 17.50
CA LEU A 139 -2.36 1.36 16.73
C LEU A 139 -2.77 1.20 15.28
N HIS A 140 -3.18 2.32 14.69
CA HIS A 140 -3.31 2.42 13.26
C HIS A 140 -1.96 2.15 12.57
N THR A 141 -2.00 1.53 11.38
CA THR A 141 -0.81 1.01 10.69
C THR A 141 0.29 2.06 10.47
N VAL A 142 -0.06 3.30 10.14
CA VAL A 142 0.90 4.40 9.96
C VAL A 142 1.62 4.73 11.26
N GLU A 143 0.89 4.87 12.36
CA GLU A 143 1.42 5.12 13.70
C GLU A 143 2.26 3.96 14.20
N ARG A 144 1.81 2.73 13.94
CA ARG A 144 2.54 1.52 14.28
C ARG A 144 3.91 1.49 13.61
N GLN A 145 3.98 1.86 12.33
CA GLN A 145 5.25 1.94 11.60
C GLN A 145 6.12 3.11 12.06
N ALA A 146 5.54 4.29 12.31
CA ALA A 146 6.25 5.43 12.85
C ALA A 146 6.87 5.14 14.22
N GLU A 147 6.11 4.51 15.12
CA GLU A 147 6.59 4.12 16.45
C GLU A 147 7.74 3.09 16.37
N GLN A 148 7.60 2.07 15.51
CA GLN A 148 8.69 1.11 15.27
C GLN A 148 9.96 1.81 14.77
N LEU A 149 9.83 2.74 13.83
CA LEU A 149 10.95 3.46 13.25
C LEU A 149 11.60 4.43 14.24
N ALA A 150 10.80 5.08 15.10
CA ALA A 150 11.30 5.92 16.19
C ALA A 150 12.18 5.11 17.16
N MET A 151 11.77 3.89 17.51
CA MET A 151 12.57 2.96 18.33
C MET A 151 13.87 2.50 17.62
N ALA A 152 13.96 2.66 16.30
CA ALA A 152 15.15 2.39 15.49
C ALA A 152 15.91 3.67 15.10
N GLY A 153 15.62 4.82 15.73
CA GLY A 153 16.33 6.08 15.54
C GLY A 153 15.81 6.98 14.41
N ILE A 154 14.64 6.68 13.84
CA ILE A 154 14.00 7.47 12.77
C ILE A 154 12.70 8.08 13.31
N ALA A 155 12.77 9.32 13.78
CA ALA A 155 11.64 9.97 14.46
C ALA A 155 10.60 10.58 13.51
N GLU A 156 11.04 11.12 12.37
CA GLU A 156 10.18 11.85 11.44
C GLU A 156 9.81 10.98 10.24
N ILE A 157 8.52 10.79 10.02
CA ILE A 157 7.97 10.05 8.88
C ILE A 157 7.25 11.05 7.97
N PRO A 158 7.74 11.27 6.73
CA PRO A 158 7.05 12.14 5.80
C PRO A 158 5.72 11.51 5.36
N PRO A 159 4.74 12.31 4.90
CA PRO A 159 3.55 11.78 4.26
C PRO A 159 3.93 10.95 3.02
N PRO A 160 3.07 10.00 2.59
CA PRO A 160 3.32 9.25 1.37
C PRO A 160 3.39 10.20 0.17
N ASP A 161 4.49 10.12 -0.57
CA ASP A 161 4.70 10.85 -1.82
C ASP A 161 4.47 9.92 -3.01
N LEU A 162 3.71 10.38 -3.99
CA LEU A 162 3.40 9.71 -5.25
C LEU A 162 3.88 10.50 -6.48
N GLY A 163 4.62 11.60 -6.31
CA GLY A 163 5.07 12.46 -7.41
C GLY A 163 6.01 11.79 -8.42
N TRP A 164 6.55 10.62 -8.06
CA TRP A 164 7.37 9.76 -8.92
C TRP A 164 6.55 8.79 -9.78
N LEU A 165 5.24 8.67 -9.55
CA LEU A 165 4.34 7.88 -10.40
C LEU A 165 3.91 8.68 -11.62
N ASP A 166 4.28 8.20 -12.79
CA ASP A 166 3.80 8.72 -14.07
C ASP A 166 2.75 7.79 -14.67
N GLY A 167 1.48 8.18 -14.55
CA GLY A 167 0.34 7.42 -15.06
C GLY A 167 -0.36 8.17 -16.18
N ASP A 168 -0.14 7.77 -17.43
CA ASP A 168 -0.87 8.35 -18.55
C ASP A 168 -2.32 7.85 -18.60
N VAL A 169 -3.24 8.81 -18.54
CA VAL A 169 -4.70 8.64 -18.53
C VAL A 169 -5.36 9.38 -19.71
N SER A 170 -4.56 9.84 -20.68
CA SER A 170 -5.03 10.58 -21.86
C SER A 170 -5.91 9.74 -22.80
N GLU A 171 -5.67 8.43 -22.86
CA GLU A 171 -6.48 7.48 -23.63
C GLU A 171 -7.89 7.29 -23.06
N PHE A 172 -8.10 7.63 -21.79
CA PHE A 172 -9.39 7.49 -21.15
C PHE A 172 -10.29 8.66 -21.53
N ALA A 173 -11.47 8.33 -22.06
CA ALA A 173 -12.49 9.30 -22.46
C ALA A 173 -13.17 9.93 -21.22
N LEU A 174 -12.40 10.56 -20.33
CA LEU A 174 -12.87 11.18 -19.09
C LEU A 174 -13.77 12.39 -19.39
N GLY A 175 -13.47 13.13 -20.46
CA GLY A 175 -14.22 14.33 -20.87
C GLY A 175 -13.94 15.53 -19.96
N ALA A 176 -14.76 16.58 -20.11
CA ALA A 176 -14.68 17.80 -19.29
C ALA A 176 -15.55 17.73 -18.02
N THR A 177 -16.49 16.78 -17.96
CA THR A 177 -17.36 16.59 -16.80
C THR A 177 -16.55 16.10 -15.60
N PRO A 178 -16.66 16.72 -14.42
CA PRO A 178 -16.03 16.20 -13.21
C PRO A 178 -16.52 14.79 -12.92
N PHE A 179 -15.62 13.93 -12.44
CA PHE A 179 -15.92 12.52 -12.24
C PHE A 179 -15.63 12.04 -10.83
N VAL A 180 -16.38 11.03 -10.41
CA VAL A 180 -16.21 10.31 -9.14
C VAL A 180 -15.78 8.88 -9.46
N LEU A 181 -14.69 8.45 -8.83
CA LEU A 181 -14.19 7.09 -8.95
C LEU A 181 -15.02 6.15 -8.07
N LEU A 182 -15.47 5.03 -8.64
CA LEU A 182 -16.15 3.96 -7.91
C LEU A 182 -15.25 2.73 -7.87
N VAL A 183 -14.98 2.22 -6.67
CA VAL A 183 -14.18 1.01 -6.43
C VAL A 183 -15.08 -0.06 -5.78
N PRO A 184 -15.96 -0.73 -6.57
CA PRO A 184 -16.91 -1.72 -6.06
C PRO A 184 -16.26 -3.06 -5.69
N GLY A 185 -15.01 -3.24 -6.09
CA GLY A 185 -14.22 -4.45 -5.89
C GLY A 185 -13.83 -4.74 -4.44
N GLY A 186 -13.10 -5.83 -4.25
CA GLY A 186 -12.55 -6.20 -2.95
C GLY A 186 -12.01 -7.63 -2.92
N ALA A 187 -11.61 -8.14 -1.75
CA ALA A 187 -11.12 -9.51 -1.68
C ALA A 187 -12.23 -10.52 -2.03
N ALA A 188 -12.02 -11.38 -3.03
CA ALA A 188 -13.04 -12.34 -3.52
C ALA A 188 -13.58 -13.27 -2.41
N HIS A 189 -12.74 -13.61 -1.44
CA HIS A 189 -13.10 -14.46 -0.30
C HIS A 189 -13.80 -13.69 0.84
N ARG A 190 -14.10 -12.39 0.69
CA ARG A 190 -14.78 -11.55 1.69
C ARG A 190 -15.94 -10.76 1.07
N PRO A 191 -17.00 -11.44 0.57
CA PRO A 191 -18.16 -10.76 -0.01
C PRO A 191 -18.83 -9.78 0.97
N ASP A 192 -18.80 -10.05 2.27
CA ASP A 192 -19.38 -9.18 3.30
C ASP A 192 -18.67 -7.82 3.46
N LYS A 193 -17.48 -7.68 2.87
CA LYS A 193 -16.75 -6.41 2.77
C LYS A 193 -17.07 -5.62 1.50
N ARG A 194 -17.99 -6.12 0.65
CA ARG A 194 -18.37 -5.45 -0.61
C ARG A 194 -19.77 -4.88 -0.51
N TRP A 195 -19.89 -3.58 -0.73
CA TRP A 195 -21.21 -2.97 -0.93
C TRP A 195 -21.81 -3.45 -2.27
N PRO A 196 -23.11 -3.79 -2.34
CA PRO A 196 -23.67 -4.39 -3.55
C PRO A 196 -23.52 -3.53 -4.80
N ALA A 197 -23.25 -4.14 -5.95
CA ALA A 197 -23.01 -3.42 -7.21
C ALA A 197 -24.23 -2.63 -7.67
N GLU A 198 -25.44 -3.12 -7.39
CA GLU A 198 -26.70 -2.42 -7.67
C GLU A 198 -26.78 -1.09 -6.92
N ARG A 199 -26.23 -1.04 -5.69
CA ARG A 199 -26.18 0.18 -4.88
C ARG A 199 -25.17 1.19 -5.43
N TYR A 200 -24.03 0.72 -5.94
CA TYR A 200 -23.12 1.56 -6.73
C TYR A 200 -23.79 2.08 -8.01
N GLY A 201 -24.65 1.29 -8.66
CA GLY A 201 -25.47 1.71 -9.79
C GLY A 201 -26.45 2.83 -9.45
N ASP A 202 -27.16 2.71 -8.32
CA ASP A 202 -28.04 3.77 -7.82
C ASP A 202 -27.26 5.03 -7.45
N LEU A 203 -26.07 4.89 -6.85
CA LEU A 203 -25.16 6.00 -6.57
C LEU A 203 -24.70 6.69 -7.87
N ALA A 204 -24.29 5.92 -8.88
CA ALA A 204 -23.86 6.45 -10.18
C ALA A 204 -24.98 7.28 -10.83
N ARG A 205 -26.24 6.79 -10.79
CA ARG A 205 -27.40 7.54 -11.28
C ARG A 205 -27.60 8.84 -10.50
N ALA A 206 -27.46 8.82 -9.18
CA ALA A 206 -27.59 10.01 -8.35
C ALA A 206 -26.48 11.05 -8.62
N LEU A 207 -25.26 10.58 -8.94
CA LEU A 207 -24.14 11.43 -9.34
C LEU A 207 -24.41 12.10 -10.69
N ALA A 208 -24.95 11.36 -11.66
CA ALA A 208 -25.26 11.91 -12.98
C ALA A 208 -26.30 13.03 -12.94
N VAL A 209 -27.33 12.91 -12.08
CA VAL A 209 -28.31 13.99 -11.83
C VAL A 209 -27.64 15.26 -11.29
N ARG A 210 -26.51 15.13 -10.60
CA ARG A 210 -25.70 16.24 -10.09
C ARG A 210 -24.63 16.74 -11.09
N GLY A 211 -24.66 16.25 -12.33
CA GLY A 211 -23.67 16.61 -13.35
C GLY A 211 -22.28 15.99 -13.12
N LEU A 212 -22.20 14.92 -12.33
CA LEU A 212 -20.95 14.18 -12.08
C LEU A 212 -20.97 12.85 -12.82
N ARG A 213 -19.86 12.49 -13.44
CA ARG A 213 -19.72 11.20 -14.12
C ARG A 213 -19.17 10.14 -13.17
N ALA A 214 -19.76 8.95 -13.15
CA ALA A 214 -19.17 7.79 -12.48
C ALA A 214 -18.08 7.15 -13.35
N VAL A 215 -16.95 6.79 -12.76
CA VAL A 215 -15.87 6.03 -13.40
C VAL A 215 -15.55 4.82 -12.54
N VAL A 216 -15.75 3.60 -13.06
CA VAL A 216 -15.56 2.36 -12.29
C VAL A 216 -14.14 1.85 -12.47
N LEU A 217 -13.47 1.58 -11.35
CA LEU A 217 -12.16 0.92 -11.28
C LEU A 217 -12.33 -0.50 -10.75
N GLY A 218 -11.43 -1.39 -11.16
CA GLY A 218 -11.40 -2.77 -10.71
C GLY A 218 -10.49 -3.61 -11.60
N THR A 219 -10.33 -4.88 -11.27
CA THR A 219 -9.61 -5.84 -12.13
C THR A 219 -10.52 -6.38 -13.23
N GLU A 220 -9.98 -7.13 -14.20
CA GLU A 220 -10.79 -7.79 -15.23
C GLU A 220 -11.81 -8.77 -14.63
N GLU A 221 -11.47 -9.44 -13.52
CA GLU A 221 -12.40 -10.35 -12.83
C GLU A 221 -13.59 -9.61 -12.19
N GLU A 222 -13.48 -8.29 -11.99
CA GLU A 222 -14.51 -7.44 -11.39
C GLU A 222 -15.40 -6.76 -12.45
N LYS A 223 -15.16 -7.01 -13.73
CA LYS A 223 -15.96 -6.50 -14.86
C LYS A 223 -17.48 -6.79 -14.74
N PRO A 224 -17.93 -7.94 -14.21
CA PRO A 224 -19.36 -8.15 -13.94
C PRO A 224 -19.97 -7.10 -12.99
N LEU A 225 -19.20 -6.55 -12.05
CA LEU A 225 -19.67 -5.48 -11.16
C LEU A 225 -19.88 -4.17 -11.94
N ALA A 226 -18.93 -3.81 -12.80
CA ALA A 226 -19.04 -2.64 -13.66
C ALA A 226 -20.23 -2.74 -14.64
N LEU A 227 -20.50 -3.94 -15.19
CA LEU A 227 -21.68 -4.19 -16.02
C LEU A 227 -22.99 -3.95 -15.25
N THR A 228 -23.09 -4.41 -14.01
CA THR A 228 -24.27 -4.15 -13.16
C THR A 228 -24.46 -2.66 -12.90
N ILE A 229 -23.38 -1.92 -12.62
CA ILE A 229 -23.41 -0.47 -12.42
C ILE A 229 -23.84 0.25 -13.71
N GLY A 230 -23.24 -0.11 -14.85
CA GLY A 230 -23.53 0.50 -16.15
C GLY A 230 -24.96 0.27 -16.64
N ARG A 231 -25.63 -0.83 -16.24
CA ARG A 231 -27.07 -1.04 -16.52
C ARG A 231 -27.95 -0.01 -15.81
N ALA A 232 -27.55 0.46 -14.63
CA ALA A 232 -28.29 1.43 -13.83
C ALA A 232 -27.99 2.89 -14.23
N ALA A 233 -26.80 3.15 -14.77
CA ALA A 233 -26.26 4.45 -15.19
C ALA A 233 -25.36 4.29 -16.44
N PRO A 234 -25.93 4.28 -17.66
CA PRO A 234 -25.20 3.99 -18.92
C PRO A 234 -24.05 4.94 -19.27
N GLU A 235 -24.04 6.15 -18.72
CA GLU A 235 -23.00 7.17 -18.86
C GLU A 235 -21.72 6.87 -18.06
N THR A 236 -21.77 5.86 -17.19
CA THR A 236 -20.63 5.39 -16.40
C THR A 236 -19.48 4.97 -17.31
N LEU A 237 -18.27 5.44 -17.02
CA LEU A 237 -17.06 4.98 -17.71
C LEU A 237 -16.51 3.74 -16.99
N ASP A 238 -16.47 2.61 -17.69
CA ASP A 238 -15.84 1.39 -17.19
C ASP A 238 -14.34 1.36 -17.55
N LEU A 239 -13.49 1.36 -16.53
CA LEU A 239 -12.03 1.19 -16.65
C LEU A 239 -11.54 -0.10 -15.98
N THR A 240 -12.43 -1.06 -15.70
CA THR A 240 -12.04 -2.36 -15.13
C THR A 240 -11.01 -3.04 -16.03
N GLY A 241 -9.90 -3.47 -15.41
CA GLY A 241 -8.76 -4.11 -16.06
C GLY A 241 -7.94 -3.24 -17.03
N ARG A 242 -8.27 -1.94 -17.15
CA ARG A 242 -7.56 -0.99 -18.01
C ARG A 242 -6.56 -0.10 -17.28
N THR A 243 -6.46 -0.24 -15.96
CA THR A 243 -5.64 0.62 -15.10
C THR A 243 -4.57 -0.20 -14.37
N ASP A 244 -3.38 0.38 -14.25
CA ASP A 244 -2.35 -0.04 -13.31
C ASP A 244 -2.31 0.92 -12.11
N LEU A 245 -1.38 0.71 -11.18
CA LEU A 245 -1.27 1.55 -9.99
C LEU A 245 -0.91 3.00 -10.32
N ALA A 246 -0.06 3.25 -11.31
CA ALA A 246 0.30 4.60 -11.72
C ALA A 246 -0.92 5.36 -12.26
N ARG A 247 -1.73 4.71 -13.10
CA ARG A 247 -2.98 5.28 -13.63
C ARG A 247 -4.04 5.47 -12.56
N ILE A 248 -4.15 4.58 -11.57
CA ILE A 248 -5.05 4.78 -10.42
C ILE A 248 -4.64 6.04 -9.63
N ALA A 249 -3.34 6.24 -9.38
CA ALA A 249 -2.85 7.44 -8.73
C ALA A 249 -3.15 8.70 -9.56
N ALA A 250 -2.87 8.67 -10.87
CA ALA A 250 -3.15 9.79 -11.77
C ALA A 250 -4.65 10.13 -11.88
N LEU A 251 -5.53 9.12 -11.88
CA LEU A 251 -6.98 9.30 -11.79
C LEU A 251 -7.38 9.93 -10.44
N GLY A 252 -6.79 9.46 -9.33
CA GLY A 252 -7.01 10.03 -7.99
C GLY A 252 -6.63 11.50 -7.90
N CYS A 253 -5.54 11.90 -8.56
CA CYS A 253 -5.11 13.30 -8.64
C CYS A 253 -6.11 14.20 -9.40
N ARG A 254 -7.02 13.64 -10.20
CA ARG A 254 -7.94 14.39 -11.08
C ARG A 254 -9.41 14.23 -10.71
N ALA A 255 -9.76 13.19 -9.95
CA ALA A 255 -11.13 12.90 -9.56
C ALA A 255 -11.67 13.97 -8.60
N ALA A 256 -12.96 14.26 -8.71
CA ALA A 256 -13.66 15.12 -7.77
C ALA A 256 -13.81 14.44 -6.40
N ALA A 257 -14.03 13.12 -6.41
CA ALA A 257 -14.03 12.27 -5.22
C ALA A 257 -13.87 10.78 -5.61
N ALA A 258 -13.76 9.90 -4.61
CA ALA A 258 -13.82 8.45 -4.77
C ALA A 258 -14.76 7.81 -3.74
N VAL A 259 -15.43 6.72 -4.13
CA VAL A 259 -16.22 5.86 -3.24
C VAL A 259 -15.80 4.42 -3.43
N GLY A 260 -15.54 3.71 -2.34
CA GLY A 260 -15.14 2.32 -2.45
C GLY A 260 -15.21 1.57 -1.15
N ASN A 261 -15.12 0.24 -1.26
CA ASN A 261 -14.99 -0.63 -0.10
C ASN A 261 -13.59 -0.48 0.54
N ASP A 262 -13.45 -0.85 1.81
CA ASP A 262 -12.16 -0.95 2.51
C ASP A 262 -11.18 -1.94 1.82
N THR A 263 -10.42 -1.41 0.86
CA THR A 263 -9.58 -2.13 -0.10
C THR A 263 -8.34 -1.33 -0.50
N GLY A 264 -7.33 -2.03 -1.02
CA GLY A 264 -6.04 -1.46 -1.40
C GLY A 264 -6.09 -0.20 -2.28
N PRO A 265 -6.87 -0.17 -3.38
CA PRO A 265 -6.95 1.01 -4.25
C PRO A 265 -7.41 2.28 -3.51
N MET A 266 -8.25 2.16 -2.47
CA MET A 266 -8.70 3.32 -1.70
C MET A 266 -7.55 4.01 -0.95
N HIS A 267 -6.53 3.26 -0.50
CA HIS A 267 -5.32 3.84 0.09
C HIS A 267 -4.49 4.61 -0.92
N LEU A 268 -4.38 4.09 -2.16
CA LEU A 268 -3.65 4.77 -3.23
C LEU A 268 -4.35 6.06 -3.64
N LEU A 269 -5.68 6.04 -3.76
CA LEU A 269 -6.48 7.24 -4.04
C LEU A 269 -6.36 8.28 -2.90
N ALA A 270 -6.37 7.83 -1.65
CA ALA A 270 -6.13 8.70 -0.50
C ALA A 270 -4.75 9.37 -0.58
N ALA A 271 -3.70 8.58 -0.80
CA ALA A 271 -2.34 9.08 -0.93
C ALA A 271 -2.17 10.05 -2.12
N ALA A 272 -2.93 9.86 -3.20
CA ALA A 272 -3.00 10.78 -4.34
C ALA A 272 -3.77 12.10 -4.05
N GLY A 273 -4.27 12.28 -2.83
CA GLY A 273 -5.03 13.47 -2.44
C GLY A 273 -6.45 13.51 -3.00
N CYS A 274 -7.04 12.36 -3.34
CA CYS A 274 -8.44 12.27 -3.72
C CYS A 274 -9.33 12.32 -2.47
N PRO A 275 -10.31 13.25 -2.39
CA PRO A 275 -11.37 13.16 -1.40
C PRO A 275 -12.13 11.84 -1.53
N LEU A 276 -12.42 11.16 -0.43
CA LEU A 276 -12.93 9.79 -0.50
C LEU A 276 -13.96 9.47 0.58
N THR A 277 -14.90 8.62 0.21
CA THR A 277 -15.83 7.95 1.13
C THR A 277 -15.52 6.45 1.10
N VAL A 278 -14.99 5.90 2.20
CA VAL A 278 -14.72 4.45 2.32
C VAL A 278 -15.82 3.77 3.11
N LEU A 279 -16.28 2.64 2.57
CA LEU A 279 -17.33 1.82 3.13
C LEU A 279 -16.71 0.66 3.93
N PHE A 280 -16.99 0.63 5.23
CA PHE A 280 -16.52 -0.40 6.16
C PHE A 280 -17.67 -1.30 6.62
N SER A 281 -17.43 -2.61 6.63
CA SER A 281 -18.25 -3.56 7.38
C SER A 281 -17.63 -3.80 8.77
N ASP A 282 -18.32 -4.56 9.63
CA ASP A 282 -17.78 -4.97 10.92
C ASP A 282 -16.62 -5.96 10.83
N ALA A 283 -16.28 -6.44 9.64
CA ALA A 283 -15.14 -7.33 9.43
C ALA A 283 -13.77 -6.61 9.50
N SER A 284 -13.73 -5.29 9.65
CA SER A 284 -12.49 -4.51 9.76
C SER A 284 -12.73 -3.24 10.59
N ASP A 285 -11.71 -2.83 11.34
CA ASP A 285 -11.79 -1.63 12.18
C ASP A 285 -11.13 -0.44 11.47
N PRO A 286 -11.90 0.59 11.07
CA PRO A 286 -11.34 1.79 10.45
C PRO A 286 -10.32 2.51 11.35
N ALA A 287 -10.41 2.38 12.68
CA ALA A 287 -9.42 2.95 13.58
C ALA A 287 -8.02 2.38 13.35
N LEU A 288 -7.91 1.17 12.80
CA LEU A 288 -6.63 0.47 12.60
C LEU A 288 -6.08 0.60 11.17
N CYS A 289 -6.96 0.81 10.18
CA CYS A 289 -6.57 0.68 8.77
C CYS A 289 -7.32 1.59 7.80
N ALA A 290 -8.06 2.61 8.24
CA ALA A 290 -8.69 3.53 7.29
C ALA A 290 -7.63 4.19 6.38
N PRO A 291 -7.92 4.41 5.09
CA PRO A 291 -7.05 5.19 4.22
C PRO A 291 -6.75 6.57 4.82
N ARG A 292 -5.53 7.04 4.58
CA ARG A 292 -5.09 8.39 4.97
C ARG A 292 -4.37 9.02 3.79
N GLY A 293 -4.57 10.33 3.64
CA GLY A 293 -4.05 11.12 2.54
C GLY A 293 -3.61 12.50 3.00
N PRO A 294 -2.96 13.28 2.11
CA PRO A 294 -2.46 14.61 2.45
C PRO A 294 -3.59 15.66 2.64
N VAL A 295 -4.81 15.35 2.21
CA VAL A 295 -5.97 16.25 2.34
C VAL A 295 -6.59 16.12 3.73
N THR A 296 -6.54 17.19 4.52
CA THR A 296 -7.19 17.28 5.84
C THR A 296 -8.69 16.99 5.73
N ASP A 297 -9.18 16.08 6.57
CA ASP A 297 -10.54 15.56 6.53
C ASP A 297 -11.02 15.10 5.12
N GLY A 298 -10.07 14.71 4.26
CA GLY A 298 -10.37 14.21 2.92
C GLY A 298 -10.98 12.80 2.92
N VAL A 299 -10.99 12.12 4.07
CA VAL A 299 -11.42 10.73 4.21
C VAL A 299 -12.67 10.68 5.09
N VAL A 300 -13.80 10.27 4.52
CA VAL A 300 -15.04 9.99 5.24
C VAL A 300 -15.23 8.48 5.35
N VAL A 301 -15.44 7.99 6.57
CA VAL A 301 -15.72 6.58 6.83
C VAL A 301 -17.21 6.40 7.08
N LEU A 302 -17.86 5.53 6.30
CA LEU A 302 -19.21 5.05 6.58
C LEU A 302 -19.15 3.58 6.95
N ARG A 303 -19.66 3.23 8.14
CA ARG A 303 -19.63 1.87 8.66
C ARG A 303 -21.04 1.36 8.96
N LYS A 304 -21.40 0.21 8.39
CA LYS A 304 -22.62 -0.54 8.74
C LYS A 304 -22.42 -2.05 8.60
N ALA A 305 -23.18 -2.81 9.37
CA ALA A 305 -23.29 -4.25 9.23
C ALA A 305 -24.76 -4.67 9.05
N PRO A 306 -25.11 -5.32 7.92
CA PRO A 306 -24.30 -5.53 6.72
C PRO A 306 -24.07 -4.22 5.94
N LEU A 307 -23.06 -4.18 5.06
CA LEU A 307 -22.83 -3.04 4.17
C LEU A 307 -24.05 -2.73 3.29
N SER A 308 -24.84 -3.74 2.93
CA SER A 308 -26.09 -3.58 2.16
C SER A 308 -27.14 -2.69 2.84
N ALA A 309 -27.00 -2.40 4.13
CA ALA A 309 -27.82 -1.45 4.89
C ALA A 309 -27.42 0.03 4.69
N LEU A 310 -26.29 0.32 4.03
CA LEU A 310 -25.94 1.68 3.61
C LEU A 310 -26.77 2.08 2.40
N ASN A 311 -27.45 3.23 2.51
CA ASN A 311 -28.27 3.78 1.45
C ASN A 311 -27.41 4.60 0.47
N PRO A 312 -27.59 4.47 -0.86
CA PRO A 312 -26.89 5.32 -1.83
C PRO A 312 -27.02 6.82 -1.60
N ALA A 313 -28.17 7.29 -1.10
CA ALA A 313 -28.38 8.71 -0.77
C ALA A 313 -27.52 9.15 0.43
N GLU A 314 -27.35 8.28 1.43
CA GLU A 314 -26.46 8.50 2.58
C GLU A 314 -25.00 8.59 2.11
N VAL A 315 -24.57 7.68 1.24
CA VAL A 315 -23.23 7.69 0.64
C VAL A 315 -23.02 8.95 -0.22
N ALA A 316 -23.99 9.33 -1.04
CA ALA A 316 -23.93 10.52 -1.87
C ALA A 316 -23.92 11.83 -1.08
N ALA A 317 -24.53 11.87 0.11
CA ALA A 317 -24.49 13.02 1.01
C ALA A 317 -23.17 13.14 1.77
N ALA A 318 -22.48 12.01 2.00
CA ALA A 318 -21.18 11.96 2.65
C ALA A 318 -20.01 12.38 1.74
N LEU A 319 -20.22 12.41 0.42
CA LEU A 319 -19.20 12.81 -0.56
C LEU A 319 -18.71 14.23 -0.32
N ARG A 320 -17.39 14.37 -0.21
CA ARG A 320 -16.70 15.66 -0.25
C ARG A 320 -16.07 15.78 -1.62
N LEU A 321 -16.49 16.79 -2.39
CA LEU A 321 -15.90 17.06 -3.69
C LEU A 321 -14.69 18.00 -3.52
N ARG A 322 -13.69 17.81 -4.36
CA ARG A 322 -12.56 18.75 -4.50
C ARG A 322 -13.02 20.12 -4.98
#